data_AF-A0A6B3IC10-F1
#
_entry.id   AF-A0A6B3IC10-F1
#
_cell.length_a   1.000
_cell.length_b   1.000
_cell.length_c   1.000
_cell.angle_alpha   90.00
_cell.angle_beta   90.00
_cell.angle_gamma   90.00
#
_symmetry.space_group_name_H-M   'P 1'
#
loop_
_entity.id
_entity.type
_entity.pdbx_description
1 polymer ?
#
loop_
_entity_poly.entity_id
_entity_poly.type
_entity_poly.pdbx_seq_one_letter_code
_entity_poly.pdbx_strand_id
1 'polypeptide(L)'
;MNNLHRELAPVTPAAWDEIEEEARRTFRRHVAGRRVVDVSDPDGPTLSAVGDGHLRDIDPPTPDVVARARTSMPVIEWRVPFTVTRQAVDDVERGSADSDWQPVKDAARTCAYAEDMAVIDGYAAAGITGLRDG
;
A
#
# COMPACT_ATOMS: atom_id res chain seq x y z
N MET A 1 3.47 -12.46 16.05
CA MET A 1 3.09 -11.05 16.19
C MET A 1 3.85 -10.26 15.14
N ASN A 2 3.17 -9.51 14.29
CA ASN A 2 3.80 -8.58 13.33
C ASN A 2 3.22 -7.17 13.57
N ASN A 3 3.68 -6.18 12.82
CA ASN A 3 3.27 -4.78 13.00
C ASN A 3 1.79 -4.49 12.68
N LEU A 4 1.00 -5.50 12.27
CA LEU A 4 -0.44 -5.37 12.06
C LEU A 4 -1.25 -5.57 13.34
N HIS A 5 -0.68 -6.21 14.37
CA HIS A 5 -1.29 -6.38 15.69
C HIS A 5 -2.72 -6.95 15.70
N ARG A 6 -3.03 -7.84 14.75
CA ARG A 6 -4.40 -8.37 14.53
C ARG A 6 -4.95 -9.11 15.73
N GLU A 7 -4.08 -9.83 16.44
CA GLU A 7 -4.39 -10.57 17.65
C GLU A 7 -4.83 -9.71 18.85
N LEU A 8 -4.59 -8.39 18.81
CA LEU A 8 -5.06 -7.46 19.83
C LEU A 8 -6.47 -6.93 19.54
N ALA A 9 -6.96 -7.08 18.30
CA ALA A 9 -8.26 -6.60 17.91
C ALA A 9 -9.35 -7.54 18.45
N PRO A 10 -10.46 -7.01 18.98
CA PRO A 10 -11.62 -7.81 19.33
C PRO A 10 -12.37 -8.21 18.05
N VAL A 11 -11.77 -9.10 17.26
CA VAL A 11 -12.29 -9.60 15.98
C VAL A 11 -12.00 -11.09 15.90
N THR A 12 -13.04 -11.87 15.63
CA THR A 12 -12.98 -13.33 15.58
C THR A 12 -12.30 -13.77 14.28
N PRO A 13 -11.73 -14.99 14.19
CA PRO A 13 -11.12 -15.48 12.96
C PRO A 13 -12.08 -15.43 11.75
N ALA A 14 -13.34 -15.83 11.94
CA ALA A 14 -14.35 -15.80 10.87
C ALA A 14 -14.63 -14.37 10.38
N ALA A 15 -14.73 -13.39 11.28
CA ALA A 15 -14.91 -12.00 10.89
C ALA A 15 -13.67 -11.43 10.18
N TRP A 16 -12.46 -11.84 10.58
CA TRP A 16 -11.24 -11.49 9.85
C TRP A 16 -11.25 -12.03 8.41
N ASP A 17 -11.66 -13.29 8.21
CA ASP A 17 -11.73 -13.89 6.89
C ASP A 17 -12.71 -13.13 5.97
N GLU A 18 -13.88 -12.73 6.49
CA GLU A 18 -14.82 -11.89 5.74
C GLU A 18 -14.25 -10.50 5.41
N ILE A 19 -13.65 -9.81 6.39
CA ILE A 19 -13.03 -8.49 6.17
C ILE A 19 -11.94 -8.57 5.08
N GLU A 20 -11.10 -9.61 5.13
CA GLU A 20 -10.05 -9.82 4.14
C GLU A 20 -10.59 -10.09 2.74
N GLU A 21 -11.62 -10.94 2.62
CA GLU A 21 -12.23 -11.24 1.34
C GLU A 21 -12.92 -9.99 0.75
N GLU A 22 -13.64 -9.23 1.57
CA GLU A 22 -14.27 -7.96 1.19
C GLU A 22 -13.24 -6.92 0.72
N ALA A 23 -12.13 -6.78 1.44
CA ALA A 23 -11.05 -5.89 1.03
C ALA A 23 -10.40 -6.37 -0.28
N ARG A 24 -10.06 -7.66 -0.38
CA ARG A 24 -9.40 -8.26 -1.55
C ARG A 24 -10.24 -8.12 -2.81
N ARG A 25 -11.53 -8.48 -2.76
CA ARG A 25 -12.44 -8.40 -3.91
C ARG A 25 -12.65 -6.95 -4.34
N THR A 26 -12.78 -6.04 -3.38
CA THR A 26 -13.04 -4.62 -3.66
C THR A 26 -11.81 -3.94 -4.24
N PHE A 27 -10.62 -4.19 -3.69
CA PHE A 27 -9.37 -3.67 -4.20
C PHE A 27 -9.12 -4.16 -5.63
N ARG A 28 -9.20 -5.49 -5.87
CA ARG A 28 -9.02 -6.08 -7.21
C ARG A 28 -10.00 -5.56 -8.25
N ARG A 29 -11.23 -5.23 -7.85
CA ARG A 29 -12.24 -4.67 -8.75
C ARG A 29 -11.88 -3.26 -9.24
N HIS A 30 -11.21 -2.47 -8.40
CA HIS A 30 -10.96 -1.05 -8.66
C HIS A 30 -9.55 -0.76 -9.16
N VAL A 31 -8.54 -1.55 -8.77
CA VAL A 31 -7.16 -1.33 -9.21
C VAL A 31 -6.98 -1.73 -10.67
N ALA A 32 -6.63 -0.77 -11.51
CA ALA A 32 -6.43 -0.96 -12.94
C ALA A 32 -4.95 -1.07 -13.31
N GLY A 33 -4.07 -0.30 -12.65
CA GLY A 33 -2.65 -0.19 -12.96
C GLY A 33 -1.93 -1.54 -12.94
N ARG A 34 -2.19 -2.36 -11.91
CA ARG A 34 -1.62 -3.72 -11.78
C ARG A 34 -1.95 -4.69 -12.91
N ARG A 35 -2.92 -4.36 -13.78
CA ARG A 35 -3.27 -5.20 -14.94
C ARG A 35 -2.37 -4.92 -16.15
N VAL A 36 -1.64 -3.81 -16.14
CA VAL A 36 -0.86 -3.34 -17.28
C VAL A 36 0.61 -3.08 -16.94
N VAL A 37 0.96 -2.99 -15.65
CA VAL A 37 2.35 -2.90 -15.18
C VAL A 37 2.82 -4.21 -14.57
N ASP A 38 4.13 -4.43 -14.60
CA ASP A 38 4.75 -5.52 -13.85
C ASP A 38 4.67 -5.22 -12.34
N VAL A 39 4.27 -6.23 -11.58
CA VAL A 39 4.19 -6.15 -10.11
C VAL A 39 5.20 -7.15 -9.57
N SER A 40 6.25 -6.63 -8.91
CA SER A 40 7.25 -7.47 -8.25
C SER A 40 6.68 -8.11 -6.98
N ASP A 41 7.31 -9.22 -6.58
CA ASP A 41 7.04 -9.82 -5.27
C ASP A 41 7.41 -8.86 -4.13
N PRO A 42 6.76 -8.98 -2.95
CA PRO A 42 7.03 -8.11 -1.82
C PRO A 42 8.40 -8.41 -1.19
N ASP A 43 9.29 -7.40 -1.17
CA ASP A 43 10.63 -7.48 -0.53
C ASP A 43 10.60 -7.33 1.01
N GLY A 44 9.41 -7.18 1.58
CA GLY A 44 9.21 -7.11 3.04
C GLY A 44 9.45 -5.72 3.67
N PRO A 45 9.24 -5.62 4.99
CA PRO A 45 9.17 -4.33 5.69
C PRO A 45 10.51 -3.61 5.87
N THR A 46 11.63 -4.24 5.53
CA THR A 46 12.98 -3.64 5.62
C THR A 46 13.40 -2.93 4.34
N LEU A 47 12.67 -3.10 3.24
CA LEU A 47 12.94 -2.37 1.99
C LEU A 47 12.67 -0.88 2.24
N SER A 48 13.65 -0.04 1.94
CA SER A 48 13.58 1.42 2.12
C SER A 48 13.61 2.19 0.81
N ALA A 49 14.29 1.66 -0.21
CA ALA A 49 14.38 2.29 -1.52
C ALA A 49 14.79 1.26 -2.59
N VAL A 50 14.40 1.54 -3.84
CA VAL A 50 14.84 0.80 -5.03
C VAL A 50 15.90 1.62 -5.75
N GLY A 51 17.10 1.05 -5.93
CA GLY A 51 18.18 1.71 -6.66
C GLY A 51 17.93 1.67 -8.16
N ASP A 52 18.21 2.77 -8.86
CA ASP A 52 18.06 2.87 -10.32
C ASP A 52 19.36 2.54 -11.08
N GLY A 53 20.45 2.23 -10.36
CA GLY A 53 21.75 1.88 -10.94
C GLY A 53 22.62 3.08 -11.34
N HIS A 54 22.17 4.32 -11.12
CA HIS A 54 22.88 5.52 -11.54
C HIS A 54 23.62 6.20 -10.37
N LEU A 55 24.45 7.17 -10.76
CA LEU A 55 25.18 8.05 -9.86
C LEU A 55 24.84 9.50 -10.19
N ARG A 56 24.79 10.34 -9.15
CA ARG A 56 24.80 11.78 -9.28
C ARG A 56 26.05 12.36 -8.62
N ASP A 57 26.62 13.39 -9.21
CA ASP A 57 27.74 14.10 -8.62
C ASP A 57 27.30 14.85 -7.34
N ILE A 58 28.22 14.92 -6.37
CA ILE A 58 28.05 15.68 -5.13
C ILE A 58 29.34 16.44 -4.83
N ASP A 59 29.22 17.53 -4.07
CA ASP A 59 30.38 18.34 -3.70
C ASP A 59 31.38 17.53 -2.88
N PRO A 60 32.67 17.51 -3.26
CA PRO A 60 33.68 16.78 -2.51
C PRO A 60 34.06 17.53 -1.22
N PRO A 61 34.44 16.82 -0.15
CA PRO A 61 34.79 17.45 1.13
C PRO A 61 36.12 18.20 1.09
N THR A 62 37.00 17.86 0.13
CA THR A 62 38.32 18.49 -0.06
C THR A 62 38.64 18.58 -1.55
N PRO A 63 39.58 19.47 -1.94
CA PRO A 63 40.23 19.38 -3.24
C PRO A 63 40.81 17.98 -3.48
N ASP A 64 40.91 17.59 -4.75
CA ASP A 64 41.46 16.31 -5.24
C ASP A 64 40.64 15.04 -4.95
N VAL A 65 39.41 15.17 -4.43
CA VAL A 65 38.46 14.06 -4.29
C VAL A 65 37.32 14.23 -5.29
N VAL A 66 36.92 13.12 -5.94
CA VAL A 66 35.67 13.05 -6.73
C VAL A 66 34.63 12.34 -5.88
N ALA A 67 33.48 12.98 -5.67
CA ALA A 67 32.40 12.45 -4.85
C ALA A 67 31.12 12.24 -5.68
N ARG A 68 30.49 11.08 -5.51
CA ARG A 68 29.22 10.71 -6.16
C ARG A 68 28.31 9.97 -5.19
N ALA A 69 27.02 10.20 -5.30
CA ALA A 69 25.99 9.47 -4.57
C ALA A 69 25.21 8.55 -5.51
N ARG A 70 24.79 7.38 -5.01
CA ARG A 70 23.82 6.55 -5.71
C ARG A 70 22.45 7.21 -5.69
N THR A 71 21.73 7.09 -6.78
CA THR A 71 20.32 7.47 -6.88
C THR A 71 19.44 6.25 -6.57
N SER A 72 18.33 6.53 -5.88
CA SER A 72 17.34 5.52 -5.52
C SER A 72 15.99 6.18 -5.28
N MET A 73 14.93 5.43 -5.52
CA MET A 73 13.56 5.86 -5.25
C MET A 73 13.11 5.27 -3.92
N PRO A 74 12.79 6.08 -2.90
CA PRO A 74 12.30 5.58 -1.62
C PRO A 74 10.95 4.89 -1.81
N VAL A 75 10.72 3.79 -1.09
CA VAL A 75 9.37 3.21 -1.02
C VAL A 75 8.50 4.06 -0.09
N ILE A 76 7.19 4.07 -0.35
CA ILE A 76 6.23 4.85 0.44
C ILE A 76 5.36 3.93 1.29
N GLU A 77 4.99 4.38 2.48
CA GLU A 77 3.96 3.75 3.31
C GLU A 77 2.64 4.51 3.14
N TRP A 78 1.57 3.77 2.84
CA TRP A 78 0.21 4.28 2.86
C TRP A 78 -0.65 3.55 3.89
N ARG A 79 -1.55 4.30 4.50
CA ARG A 79 -2.52 3.78 5.45
C ARG A 79 -3.87 4.43 5.24
N VAL A 80 -4.88 3.60 5.00
CA VAL A 80 -6.28 4.04 4.93
C VAL A 80 -7.00 3.48 6.17
N PRO A 81 -7.19 4.30 7.23
CA PRO A 81 -7.91 3.84 8.42
C PRO A 81 -9.40 3.67 8.11
N PHE A 82 -10.02 2.69 8.76
CA PHE A 82 -11.47 2.47 8.70
C PHE A 82 -11.98 2.03 10.07
N THR A 83 -13.29 2.06 10.26
CA THR A 83 -13.94 1.65 11.51
C THR A 83 -15.14 0.79 11.17
N VAL A 84 -15.27 -0.35 11.85
CA VAL A 84 -16.41 -1.27 11.75
C VAL A 84 -17.06 -1.39 13.13
N THR A 85 -18.34 -1.77 13.16
CA THR A 85 -19.04 -1.95 14.43
C THR A 85 -18.69 -3.29 15.05
N ARG A 86 -18.59 -3.35 16.39
CA ARG A 86 -18.45 -4.62 17.12
C ARG A 86 -19.65 -5.55 16.87
N GLN A 87 -20.82 -4.97 16.64
CA GLN A 87 -22.03 -5.73 16.31
C GLN A 87 -21.87 -6.51 15.01
N ALA A 88 -21.44 -5.86 13.91
CA ALA A 88 -21.20 -6.53 12.64
C ALA A 88 -20.15 -7.64 12.75
N VAL A 89 -19.10 -7.43 13.55
CA VAL A 89 -18.09 -8.45 13.83
C VAL A 89 -18.69 -9.65 14.58
N ASP A 90 -19.44 -9.40 15.66
CA ASP A 90 -20.00 -10.46 16.50
C ASP A 90 -21.17 -11.20 15.82
N ASP A 91 -21.86 -10.57 14.85
CA ASP A 91 -22.96 -11.17 14.10
C ASP A 91 -22.50 -12.30 13.16
N VAL A 92 -21.24 -12.25 12.69
CA VAL A 92 -20.63 -13.33 11.88
C VAL A 92 -20.62 -14.66 12.63
N GLU A 93 -20.26 -14.66 13.92
CA GLU A 93 -20.28 -15.88 14.73
C GLU A 93 -21.69 -16.44 14.93
N ARG A 94 -22.72 -15.59 14.81
CA ARG A 94 -24.12 -15.99 14.86
C ARG A 94 -24.68 -16.42 13.49
N GLY A 95 -23.83 -16.42 12.46
CA GLY A 95 -24.19 -16.85 11.11
C GLY A 95 -24.82 -15.77 10.23
N SER A 96 -24.63 -14.48 10.56
CA SER A 96 -24.99 -13.42 9.61
C SER A 96 -24.19 -13.57 8.32
N ALA A 97 -24.86 -13.33 7.18
CA ALA A 97 -24.26 -13.31 5.85
C ALA A 97 -24.30 -11.90 5.23
N ASP A 98 -24.66 -10.89 6.03
CA ASP A 98 -24.95 -9.51 5.61
C ASP A 98 -24.38 -8.45 6.56
N SER A 99 -23.37 -8.83 7.37
CA SER A 99 -22.59 -7.90 8.20
C SER A 99 -22.11 -6.68 7.40
N ASP A 100 -22.23 -5.50 7.99
CA ASP A 100 -21.90 -4.25 7.30
C ASP A 100 -20.39 -4.03 7.17
N TRP A 101 -19.85 -4.46 6.03
CA TRP A 101 -18.47 -4.26 5.62
C TRP A 101 -18.28 -3.06 4.67
N GLN A 102 -19.26 -2.15 4.56
CA GLN A 102 -19.14 -0.97 3.71
C GLN A 102 -17.90 -0.10 4.04
N PRO A 103 -17.52 0.11 5.32
CA PRO A 103 -16.29 0.85 5.65
C PRO A 103 -15.02 0.19 5.10
N VAL A 104 -14.97 -1.15 5.07
CA VAL A 104 -13.84 -1.92 4.52
C VAL A 104 -13.75 -1.71 3.01
N LYS A 105 -14.90 -1.77 2.33
CA LYS A 105 -15.00 -1.57 0.87
C LYS A 105 -14.58 -0.16 0.47
N ASP A 106 -15.01 0.85 1.21
CA ASP A 106 -14.65 2.25 0.95
C ASP A 106 -13.14 2.50 1.15
N ALA A 107 -12.56 1.90 2.20
CA ALA A 107 -11.12 1.98 2.43
C ALA A 107 -10.31 1.26 1.33
N ALA A 108 -10.74 0.06 0.93
CA ALA A 108 -10.10 -0.70 -0.15
C ALA A 108 -10.18 0.03 -1.50
N ARG A 109 -11.32 0.66 -1.81
CA ARG A 109 -11.49 1.49 -3.01
C ARG A 109 -10.59 2.71 -2.98
N THR A 110 -10.52 3.40 -1.85
CA THR A 110 -9.64 4.57 -1.68
C THR A 110 -8.18 4.21 -1.89
N CYS A 111 -7.74 3.07 -1.33
CA CYS A 111 -6.39 2.56 -1.52
C CYS A 111 -6.10 2.24 -3.00
N ALA A 112 -7.01 1.55 -3.69
CA ALA A 112 -6.86 1.22 -5.11
C ALA A 112 -6.75 2.46 -5.99
N TYR A 113 -7.57 3.49 -5.73
CA TYR A 113 -7.49 4.74 -6.47
C TYR A 113 -6.21 5.53 -6.18
N ALA A 114 -5.75 5.55 -4.93
CA ALA A 114 -4.50 6.21 -4.59
C ALA A 114 -3.31 5.60 -5.35
N GLU A 115 -3.29 4.26 -5.48
CA GLU A 115 -2.28 3.55 -6.25
C GLU A 115 -2.35 3.88 -7.75
N ASP A 116 -3.52 3.75 -8.37
CA ASP A 116 -3.68 4.02 -9.80
C ASP A 116 -3.32 5.47 -10.14
N MET A 117 -3.72 6.43 -9.30
CA MET A 117 -3.38 7.84 -9.49
C MET A 117 -1.87 8.07 -9.40
N ALA A 118 -1.18 7.47 -8.42
CA ALA A 118 0.27 7.61 -8.29
C ALA A 118 1.03 6.99 -9.47
N VAL A 119 0.53 5.89 -10.04
CA VAL A 119 1.13 5.23 -11.21
C VAL A 119 0.86 6.03 -12.49
N ILE A 120 -0.36 6.52 -12.69
CA ILE A 120 -0.78 7.15 -13.95
C ILE A 120 -0.40 8.62 -13.99
N ASP A 121 -0.83 9.39 -12.99
CA ASP A 121 -0.65 10.84 -12.93
C ASP A 121 0.59 11.23 -12.11
N GLY A 122 1.24 10.28 -11.46
CA GLY A 122 2.45 10.50 -10.68
C GLY A 122 2.15 10.92 -9.25
N TYR A 123 3.20 10.98 -8.43
CA TYR A 123 3.12 11.48 -7.07
C TYR A 123 4.41 12.25 -6.72
N ALA A 124 4.42 13.53 -7.10
CA ALA A 124 5.60 14.39 -6.99
C ALA A 124 6.17 14.49 -5.57
N ALA A 125 5.32 14.49 -4.54
CA ALA A 125 5.76 14.52 -3.14
C ALA A 125 6.57 13.27 -2.73
N ALA A 126 6.39 12.15 -3.45
CA ALA A 126 7.15 10.91 -3.29
C ALA A 126 8.25 10.75 -4.36
N GLY A 127 8.45 11.74 -5.24
CA GLY A 127 9.39 11.63 -6.36
C GLY A 127 8.96 10.64 -7.45
N ILE A 128 7.70 10.24 -7.49
CA ILE A 128 7.17 9.29 -8.48
C ILE A 128 6.68 10.09 -9.70
N THR A 129 7.23 9.79 -10.87
CA THR A 129 6.75 10.33 -12.16
C THR A 129 5.72 9.37 -12.73
N GLY A 130 4.55 9.89 -13.13
CA GLY A 130 3.45 9.08 -13.66
C GLY A 130 3.63 8.73 -15.14
N LEU A 131 2.90 7.71 -15.59
CA LEU A 131 2.85 7.30 -17.00
C LEU A 131 2.37 8.40 -17.96
N ARG A 132 1.58 9.37 -17.49
CA ARG A 132 1.09 10.49 -18.30
C ARG A 132 2.19 11.50 -18.64
N ASP A 133 3.13 11.70 -17.73
CA ASP A 133 4.20 12.69 -17.85
C ASP A 133 5.50 12.11 -18.43
N GLY A 134 5.54 10.78 -18.62
CA GLY A 134 6.67 10.04 -19.21
C GLY A 134 6.61 9.85 -20.72
#